data_AF-A0AAV6C7U8-F1
#
_entry.id   AF-A0AAV6C7U8-F1
#
_cell.length_a   1.000
_cell.length_b   1.000
_cell.length_c   1.000
_cell.angle_alpha   90.00
_cell.angle_beta   90.00
_cell.angle_gamma   90.00
#
_symmetry.space_group_name_H-M   'P 1'
#
loop_
_entity.id
_entity.type
_entity.pdbx_description
1 polymer ?
#
loop_
_entity_poly.entity_id
_entity_poly.type
_entity_poly.pdbx_seq_one_letter_code
_entity_poly.pdbx_strand_id
1 'polypeptide(L)'
;SATEGRAKHVVGFVQLNLASFERTANGVEPVESDSAASIQIAVNDLVPVFGAASRETGPEQAGDFRLGMPQPDGTIHGFPVYDRWVVIQKSDTPLFAPVTRGDYLKYELKKAEDLLADMRKRAANTPQSGVAPAEEEANARPPVQEALDAQANIVEQLKQQSAGMSAGEANLPATLSDTDENGPVQFSSPDDATATPVVTFNPALFDSRASRSAPRILAIRFDTDDANWPDILQTIDQQLDWQDLQSLLQ
;
A
#
# COMPACT_ATOMS: atom_id res chain seq x y z
N SER A 1 9.14 -25.32 -10.45
CA SER A 1 10.32 -25.17 -9.58
C SER A 1 10.92 -23.79 -9.75
N ALA A 2 10.83 -22.97 -8.70
CA ALA A 2 11.73 -21.88 -8.29
C ALA A 2 10.97 -20.98 -7.30
N THR A 3 10.53 -21.55 -6.16
CA THR A 3 10.15 -20.77 -4.98
C THR A 3 11.44 -20.41 -4.25
N GLU A 4 12.29 -19.62 -4.89
CA GLU A 4 13.53 -19.12 -4.29
C GLU A 4 13.19 -18.05 -3.25
N GLY A 5 13.26 -18.46 -1.98
CA GLY A 5 13.89 -17.68 -0.92
C GLY A 5 13.41 -16.24 -0.70
N ARG A 6 12.13 -16.01 -0.41
CA ARG A 6 11.77 -14.79 0.34
C ARG A 6 12.46 -14.85 1.70
N ALA A 7 13.26 -13.83 2.01
CA ALA A 7 13.83 -13.66 3.34
C ALA A 7 12.67 -13.55 4.34
N LYS A 8 12.68 -14.44 5.34
CA LYS A 8 11.69 -14.42 6.43
C LYS A 8 12.16 -13.36 7.42
N HIS A 9 11.56 -12.17 7.36
CA HIS A 9 11.78 -11.12 8.34
C HIS A 9 10.79 -11.29 9.49
N VAL A 10 11.18 -10.84 10.69
CA VAL A 10 10.22 -10.67 11.79
C VAL A 10 9.29 -9.53 11.38
N VAL A 11 8.02 -9.85 11.19
CA VAL A 11 6.93 -8.89 11.00
C VAL A 11 6.11 -8.91 12.28
N GLY A 12 5.79 -7.74 12.83
CA GLY A 12 5.08 -7.66 14.09
C GLY A 12 4.33 -6.35 14.26
N PHE A 13 3.28 -6.39 15.06
CA PHE A 13 2.53 -5.23 15.48
C PHE A 13 2.43 -5.24 17.00
N VAL A 14 2.82 -4.15 17.65
CA VAL A 14 2.73 -3.97 19.09
C VAL A 14 1.82 -2.78 19.35
N GLN A 15 0.87 -2.97 20.26
CA GLN A 15 0.03 -1.89 20.78
C GLN A 15 0.20 -1.80 22.28
N LEU A 16 0.55 -0.61 22.77
CA LEU A 16 0.67 -0.30 24.19
C LEU A 16 -0.40 0.73 24.52
N ASN A 17 -1.32 0.40 25.41
CA ASN A 17 -2.35 1.34 25.87
C ASN A 17 -1.88 1.96 27.19
N LEU A 18 -1.85 3.29 27.25
CA LEU A 18 -1.60 4.02 28.48
C LEU A 18 -2.91 4.13 29.27
N ALA A 19 -2.96 3.43 30.40
CA ALA A 19 -4.11 3.46 31.29
C ALA A 19 -4.31 4.88 31.84
N SER A 20 -5.58 5.28 31.94
CA SER A 20 -5.95 6.48 32.67
C SER A 20 -6.24 6.15 34.14
N PHE A 21 -5.96 7.12 35.01
CA PHE A 21 -6.21 7.01 36.44
C PHE A 21 -6.93 8.26 36.94
N GLU A 22 -7.91 8.07 37.82
CA GLU A 22 -8.62 9.15 38.49
C GLU A 22 -8.30 9.18 39.98
N ARG A 23 -8.36 10.38 40.57
CA ARG A 23 -8.21 10.53 42.02
C ARG A 23 -9.59 10.47 42.66
N THR A 24 -9.84 9.43 43.44
CA THR A 24 -11.07 9.21 44.21
C THR A 24 -10.86 9.64 45.67
N ALA A 25 -11.93 9.57 46.48
CA ALA A 25 -11.82 9.76 47.92
C ALA A 25 -10.95 8.69 48.61
N ASN A 26 -10.71 7.55 47.95
CA ASN A 26 -10.00 6.40 48.50
C ASN A 26 -8.58 6.23 47.94
N GLY A 27 -8.17 7.04 46.96
CA GLY A 27 -6.83 6.95 46.37
C GLY A 27 -6.79 7.32 44.89
N VAL A 28 -5.87 6.68 44.17
CA VAL A 28 -5.77 6.76 42.71
C VAL A 28 -6.22 5.42 42.15
N GLU A 29 -7.27 5.42 41.34
CA GLU A 29 -7.91 4.23 40.80
C GLU A 29 -7.86 4.26 39.26
N PRO A 30 -7.66 3.10 38.58
CA PRO A 30 -7.69 3.03 37.12
C PRO A 30 -9.12 3.18 36.59
N VAL A 31 -9.29 3.88 35.47
CA VAL A 31 -10.59 3.94 34.78
C VAL A 31 -10.70 2.75 33.83
N GLU A 32 -11.56 1.78 34.16
CA GLU A 32 -11.59 0.45 33.49
C GLU A 32 -11.96 0.45 32.00
N SER A 33 -12.41 1.58 31.44
CA SER A 33 -12.83 1.69 30.04
C SER A 33 -12.17 2.80 29.24
N ASP A 34 -11.17 3.50 29.80
CA ASP A 34 -10.57 4.67 29.15
C ASP A 34 -9.03 4.60 29.11
N SER A 35 -8.47 4.64 27.91
CA SER A 35 -7.02 4.76 27.70
C SER A 35 -6.69 6.21 27.37
N ALA A 36 -5.80 6.84 28.12
CA ALA A 36 -5.35 8.20 27.84
C ALA A 36 -4.67 8.32 26.47
N ALA A 37 -3.97 7.25 26.06
CA ALA A 37 -3.35 7.14 24.75
C ALA A 37 -3.09 5.68 24.38
N SER A 38 -2.80 5.43 23.11
CA SER A 38 -2.19 4.20 22.62
C SER A 38 -0.97 4.50 21.77
N ILE A 39 0.07 3.69 21.93
CA ILE A 39 1.28 3.67 21.11
C ILE A 39 1.20 2.42 20.24
N GLN A 40 1.23 2.59 18.93
CA GLN A 40 1.25 1.51 17.96
C GLN A 40 2.61 1.47 17.29
N ILE A 41 3.20 0.27 17.21
CA ILE A 41 4.51 0.04 16.63
C ILE A 41 4.38 -1.09 15.61
N ALA A 42 4.59 -0.77 14.34
CA ALA A 42 4.70 -1.74 13.27
C ALA A 42 6.18 -2.04 12.98
N VAL A 43 6.53 -3.32 13.01
CA VAL A 43 7.91 -3.82 12.85
C VAL A 43 8.03 -4.51 11.51
N ASN A 44 8.85 -3.96 10.61
CA ASN A 44 8.99 -4.41 9.23
C ASN A 44 7.65 -4.55 8.46
N ASP A 45 6.59 -3.92 8.98
CA ASP A 45 5.28 -3.85 8.35
C ASP A 45 4.95 -2.40 8.07
N LEU A 46 4.81 -2.08 6.80
CA LEU A 46 4.49 -0.76 6.31
C LEU A 46 3.07 -0.67 5.76
N VAL A 47 2.31 -1.78 5.80
CA VAL A 47 0.90 -1.80 5.41
C VAL A 47 0.05 -0.88 6.29
N PRO A 48 0.23 -0.78 7.63
CA PRO A 48 -0.55 0.19 8.43
C PRO A 48 -0.26 1.66 8.10
N VAL A 49 0.97 1.94 7.63
CA VAL A 49 1.43 3.29 7.28
C VAL A 49 0.86 3.72 5.94
N PHE A 50 0.87 2.80 4.98
CA PHE A 50 0.71 3.15 3.58
C PHE A 50 -0.47 2.43 2.91
N GLY A 51 -0.97 1.34 3.48
CA GLY A 51 -1.96 0.42 2.90
C GLY A 51 -3.35 1.02 2.68
N ALA A 52 -3.74 2.06 3.42
CA ALA A 52 -5.01 2.76 3.18
C ALA A 52 -5.06 3.46 1.79
N ALA A 53 -3.90 3.89 1.27
CA ALA A 53 -3.77 4.44 -0.08
C ALA A 53 -3.73 3.35 -1.18
N SER A 54 -3.76 2.07 -0.82
CA SER A 54 -3.54 0.92 -1.70
C SER A 54 -4.83 0.15 -2.02
N ARG A 55 -6.00 0.79 -2.05
CA ARG A 55 -7.27 0.11 -2.39
C ARG A 55 -7.34 -0.42 -3.83
N GLU A 56 -6.32 -0.17 -4.64
CA GLU A 56 -6.10 -0.87 -5.91
C GLU A 56 -5.14 -2.06 -5.75
N THR A 57 -5.44 -3.00 -4.86
CA THR A 57 -4.74 -4.29 -4.82
C THR A 57 -5.11 -5.11 -6.07
N GLY A 58 -4.24 -5.09 -7.07
CA GLY A 58 -4.21 -6.12 -8.11
C GLY A 58 -3.73 -7.48 -7.54
N PRO A 59 -3.74 -8.53 -8.35
CA PRO A 59 -3.39 -9.89 -7.93
C PRO A 59 -2.02 -9.94 -7.23
N GLU A 60 -1.96 -10.68 -6.12
CA GLU A 60 -0.88 -10.86 -5.12
C GLU A 60 0.53 -11.18 -5.67
N GLN A 61 0.72 -11.27 -6.99
CA GLN A 61 1.94 -11.70 -7.64
C GLN A 61 2.83 -10.57 -8.19
N ALA A 62 2.38 -9.31 -8.22
CA ALA A 62 3.10 -8.25 -8.93
C ALA A 62 3.52 -7.02 -8.09
N GLY A 63 3.35 -7.07 -6.77
CA GLY A 63 3.82 -6.03 -5.86
C GLY A 63 2.83 -4.89 -5.69
N ASP A 64 2.79 -4.30 -4.49
CA ASP A 64 1.97 -3.12 -4.21
C ASP A 64 2.62 -1.94 -4.94
N PHE A 65 2.03 -1.56 -6.08
CA PHE A 65 2.42 -0.35 -6.83
C PHE A 65 1.65 0.85 -6.33
N ARG A 66 2.30 2.00 -6.36
CA ARG A 66 1.76 3.29 -5.91
C ARG A 66 1.96 4.33 -6.97
N LEU A 67 0.90 5.08 -7.24
CA LEU A 67 0.96 6.31 -8.00
C LEU A 67 1.38 7.43 -7.06
N GLY A 68 2.41 8.16 -7.46
CA GLY A 68 3.04 9.18 -6.63
C GLY A 68 3.99 8.54 -5.61
N MET A 69 5.14 9.19 -5.42
CA MET A 69 6.05 8.82 -4.34
C MET A 69 5.56 9.48 -3.06
N PRO A 70 5.14 8.72 -2.03
CA PRO A 70 4.73 9.30 -0.76
C PRO A 70 5.85 10.18 -0.20
N GLN A 71 5.52 11.43 0.09
CA GLN A 71 6.42 12.37 0.75
C GLN A 71 6.13 12.38 2.24
N PRO A 72 7.16 12.57 3.08
CA PRO A 72 6.93 12.79 4.49
C PRO A 72 6.22 14.14 4.69
N ASP A 73 5.21 14.16 5.54
CA ASP A 73 4.45 15.36 5.92
C ASP A 73 5.18 16.19 6.98
N GLY A 74 6.24 15.63 7.58
CA GLY A 74 7.03 16.30 8.59
C GLY A 74 8.22 15.48 9.08
N THR A 75 8.80 15.93 10.19
CA THR A 75 9.94 15.27 10.83
C THR A 75 9.81 15.36 12.34
N ILE A 76 10.03 14.26 13.04
CA ILE A 76 10.02 14.18 14.51
C ILE A 76 11.35 13.53 14.93
N HIS A 77 12.12 14.23 15.76
CA HIS A 77 13.46 13.81 16.23
C HIS A 77 14.42 13.36 15.11
N GLY A 78 14.28 13.96 13.92
CA GLY A 78 15.08 13.62 12.73
C GLY A 78 14.55 12.46 11.89
N PHE A 79 13.45 11.83 12.30
CA PHE A 79 12.79 10.75 11.56
C PHE A 79 11.60 11.26 10.73
N PRO A 80 11.43 10.78 9.48
CA PRO A 80 10.31 11.21 8.63
C PRO A 80 8.96 10.78 9.21
N VAL A 81 7.98 11.66 9.08
CA VAL A 81 6.59 11.40 9.45
C VAL A 81 5.75 11.24 8.19
N TYR A 82 5.01 10.14 8.08
CA TYR A 82 4.03 9.90 7.02
C TYR A 82 2.65 9.79 7.65
N ASP A 83 1.76 10.72 7.33
CA ASP A 83 0.48 10.95 8.02
C ASP A 83 0.70 11.09 9.54
N ARG A 84 0.49 10.01 10.31
CA ARG A 84 0.68 9.97 11.77
C ARG A 84 1.77 9.01 12.22
N TRP A 85 2.52 8.44 11.28
CA TRP A 85 3.54 7.44 11.54
C TRP A 85 4.93 8.04 11.45
N VAL A 86 5.67 8.00 12.56
CA VAL A 86 7.11 8.26 12.57
C VAL A 86 7.82 6.99 12.10
N VAL A 87 8.58 7.06 11.01
CA VAL A 87 9.24 5.91 10.41
C VAL A 87 10.74 5.96 10.69
N ILE A 88 11.24 4.96 11.41
CA ILE A 88 12.65 4.78 11.75
C ILE A 88 13.20 3.63 10.91
N GLN A 89 14.25 3.90 10.13
CA GLN A 89 14.91 2.91 9.28
C GLN A 89 16.33 2.63 9.76
N LYS A 90 16.78 1.38 9.59
CA LYS A 90 18.17 0.99 9.88
C LYS A 90 19.17 1.55 8.84
N SER A 91 18.74 1.65 7.59
CA SER A 91 19.57 2.06 6.46
C SER A 91 18.98 3.26 5.76
N ASP A 92 19.83 4.07 5.11
CA ASP A 92 19.43 5.19 4.26
C ASP A 92 18.83 4.77 2.90
N THR A 93 18.55 3.47 2.73
CA THR A 93 17.87 2.94 1.55
C THR A 93 16.46 3.54 1.46
N PRO A 94 16.06 4.13 0.31
CA PRO A 94 14.74 4.70 0.14
C PRO A 94 13.63 3.68 0.39
N LEU A 95 12.53 4.11 1.03
CA LEU A 95 11.35 3.28 1.30
C LEU A 95 10.70 2.74 0.01
N PHE A 96 10.76 3.55 -1.04
CA PHE A 96 10.16 3.25 -2.33
C PHE A 96 11.23 3.22 -3.43
N ALA A 97 11.10 2.27 -4.35
CA ALA A 97 11.90 2.18 -5.56
C ALA A 97 11.02 2.47 -6.79
N PRO A 98 11.56 3.12 -7.83
CA PRO A 98 10.83 3.31 -9.08
C PRO A 98 10.52 1.97 -9.72
N VAL A 99 9.29 1.81 -10.22
CA VAL A 99 8.89 0.66 -11.04
C VAL A 99 9.32 0.91 -12.47
N THR A 100 9.74 -0.12 -13.18
CA THR A 100 10.08 -0.01 -14.61
C THR A 100 8.81 0.01 -15.47
N ARG A 101 8.85 0.65 -16.64
CA ARG A 101 7.72 0.64 -17.59
C ARG A 101 7.29 -0.78 -17.95
N GLY A 102 8.26 -1.68 -18.15
CA GLY A 102 8.01 -3.08 -18.48
C GLY A 102 7.32 -3.83 -17.35
N ASP A 103 7.73 -3.62 -16.10
CA ASP A 103 7.10 -4.31 -14.96
C ASP A 103 5.72 -3.73 -14.64
N TYR A 104 5.53 -2.43 -14.82
CA TYR A 104 4.20 -1.81 -14.70
C TYR A 104 3.22 -2.32 -15.77
N LEU A 105 3.64 -2.43 -17.05
CA LEU A 105 2.79 -3.00 -18.10
C LEU A 105 2.42 -4.47 -17.83
N LYS A 106 3.36 -5.26 -17.31
CA LYS A 106 3.06 -6.66 -16.93
C LYS A 106 1.99 -6.72 -15.83
N TYR A 107 2.06 -5.82 -14.86
CA TYR A 107 1.05 -5.70 -13.80
C TYR A 107 -0.32 -5.31 -14.35
N GLU A 108 -0.41 -4.25 -15.15
CA GLU A 108 -1.69 -3.81 -15.73
C GLU A 108 -2.29 -4.88 -16.66
N LEU A 109 -1.46 -5.56 -17.44
CA LEU A 109 -1.90 -6.69 -18.26
C LEU A 109 -2.46 -7.83 -17.39
N LYS A 110 -1.78 -8.21 -16.31
CA LYS A 110 -2.24 -9.23 -15.38
C LYS A 110 -3.56 -8.83 -14.71
N LYS A 111 -3.68 -7.58 -14.25
CA LYS A 111 -4.89 -7.00 -13.66
C LYS A 111 -6.06 -7.06 -14.64
N ALA A 112 -5.84 -6.66 -15.89
CA ALA A 112 -6.85 -6.68 -16.95
C ALA A 112 -7.27 -8.11 -17.36
N GLU A 113 -6.33 -9.06 -17.41
CA GLU A 113 -6.61 -10.47 -17.70
C GLU A 113 -7.42 -11.15 -16.59
N ASP A 114 -7.08 -10.88 -15.32
CA ASP A 114 -7.82 -11.40 -14.16
C ASP A 114 -9.24 -10.83 -14.10
N LEU A 115 -9.40 -9.52 -14.36
CA LEU A 115 -10.72 -8.90 -14.44
C LEU A 115 -11.56 -9.50 -15.58
N LEU A 116 -10.98 -9.71 -16.76
CA LEU A 116 -11.66 -10.34 -17.89
C LEU A 116 -12.09 -11.78 -17.55
N ALA A 117 -11.22 -12.54 -16.88
CA ALA A 117 -11.54 -13.90 -16.43
C ALA A 117 -12.70 -13.91 -15.43
N ASP A 118 -12.71 -12.98 -14.48
CA ASP A 118 -13.79 -12.81 -13.51
C ASP A 118 -15.10 -12.38 -14.16
N MET A 119 -15.07 -11.44 -15.10
CA MET A 119 -16.25 -11.03 -15.87
C MET A 119 -16.83 -12.20 -16.66
N ARG A 120 -15.98 -12.99 -17.35
CA ARG A 120 -16.41 -14.19 -18.07
C ARG A 120 -17.04 -15.22 -17.14
N LYS A 121 -16.44 -15.43 -15.96
CA LYS A 121 -16.97 -16.34 -14.94
C LYS A 121 -18.32 -15.86 -14.41
N ARG A 122 -18.49 -14.56 -14.14
CA ARG A 122 -19.77 -13.98 -13.72
C ARG A 122 -20.81 -14.13 -14.81
N ALA A 123 -20.49 -13.77 -16.06
CA ALA A 123 -21.40 -13.91 -17.20
C ALA A 123 -21.87 -15.36 -17.42
N ALA A 124 -20.97 -16.34 -17.24
CA ALA A 124 -21.31 -17.76 -17.35
C ALA A 124 -22.17 -18.29 -16.19
N ASN A 125 -22.05 -17.69 -14.99
CA ASN A 125 -22.77 -18.09 -13.78
C ASN A 125 -24.05 -17.28 -13.53
N THR A 126 -24.31 -16.22 -14.32
CA THR A 126 -25.60 -15.53 -14.30
C THR A 126 -26.67 -16.53 -14.69
N PRO A 127 -27.63 -16.87 -13.79
CA PRO A 127 -28.65 -17.84 -14.12
C PRO A 127 -29.42 -17.33 -15.35
N GLN A 128 -29.55 -18.17 -16.37
CA GLN A 128 -30.63 -18.10 -17.35
C GLN A 128 -31.93 -18.41 -16.59
N SER A 129 -32.30 -17.55 -15.64
CA SER A 129 -33.54 -17.73 -14.90
C SER A 129 -34.64 -17.42 -15.90
N GLY A 130 -35.31 -18.47 -16.38
CA GLY A 130 -36.61 -18.43 -17.04
C GLY A 130 -37.74 -17.91 -16.13
N VAL A 131 -37.42 -16.89 -15.32
CA VAL A 131 -38.25 -16.19 -14.33
C VAL A 131 -38.12 -14.66 -14.51
N ALA A 132 -37.11 -14.16 -15.22
CA ALA A 132 -37.12 -12.78 -15.71
C ALA A 132 -37.99 -12.70 -16.98
N PRO A 133 -38.82 -11.66 -17.18
CA PRO A 133 -39.47 -11.41 -18.46
C PRO A 133 -38.40 -11.41 -19.56
N ALA A 134 -38.67 -12.01 -20.72
CA ALA A 134 -37.72 -12.13 -21.83
C ALA A 134 -37.09 -10.77 -22.25
N GLU A 135 -37.74 -9.66 -21.92
CA GLU A 135 -37.26 -8.29 -22.12
C GLU A 135 -36.14 -7.88 -21.15
N GLU A 136 -36.13 -8.33 -19.89
CA GLU A 136 -35.03 -8.03 -18.95
C GLU A 136 -33.77 -8.84 -19.29
N GLU A 137 -33.93 -10.09 -19.72
CA GLU A 137 -32.81 -10.94 -20.17
C GLU A 137 -32.24 -10.45 -21.52
N ALA A 138 -33.07 -9.92 -22.41
CA ALA A 138 -32.65 -9.32 -23.68
C ALA A 138 -32.01 -7.94 -23.51
N ASN A 139 -32.40 -7.16 -22.49
CA ASN A 139 -31.82 -5.84 -22.20
C ASN A 139 -30.53 -5.91 -21.37
N ALA A 140 -30.31 -6.97 -20.58
CA ALA A 140 -29.10 -7.15 -19.78
C ALA A 140 -27.93 -7.81 -20.55
N ARG A 141 -28.21 -8.55 -21.64
CA ARG A 141 -27.16 -9.21 -22.46
C ARG A 141 -26.27 -8.25 -23.28
N PRO A 142 -26.81 -7.24 -23.98
CA PRO A 142 -26.00 -6.28 -24.73
C PRO A 142 -24.95 -5.55 -23.87
N PRO A 143 -25.28 -4.98 -22.69
CA PRO A 143 -24.28 -4.26 -21.89
C PRO A 143 -23.21 -5.17 -21.27
N VAL A 144 -23.51 -6.46 -21.00
CA VAL A 144 -22.51 -7.41 -20.50
C VAL A 144 -21.54 -7.83 -21.60
N GLN A 145 -22.04 -8.07 -22.82
CA GLN A 145 -21.18 -8.42 -23.96
C GLN A 145 -20.32 -7.22 -24.38
N GLU A 146 -20.89 -6.02 -24.43
CA GLU A 146 -20.14 -4.78 -24.70
C GLU A 146 -19.02 -4.56 -23.68
N ALA A 147 -19.29 -4.80 -22.38
CA ALA A 147 -18.27 -4.71 -21.34
C ALA A 147 -17.17 -5.77 -21.49
N LEU A 148 -17.53 -7.01 -21.85
CA LEU A 148 -16.56 -8.09 -22.11
C LEU A 148 -15.67 -7.78 -23.32
N ASP A 149 -16.26 -7.25 -24.40
CA ASP A 149 -15.54 -6.88 -25.62
C ASP A 149 -14.63 -5.67 -25.38
N ALA A 150 -15.10 -4.65 -24.65
CA ALA A 150 -14.28 -3.52 -24.23
C ALA A 150 -13.08 -3.98 -23.39
N GLN A 151 -13.30 -4.86 -22.41
CA GLN A 151 -12.23 -5.39 -21.57
C GLN A 151 -11.25 -6.28 -22.36
N ALA A 152 -11.75 -7.08 -23.31
CA ALA A 152 -10.90 -7.87 -24.19
C ALA A 152 -10.01 -6.98 -25.09
N ASN A 153 -10.55 -5.88 -25.61
CA ASN A 153 -9.79 -4.90 -26.37
C ASN A 153 -8.67 -4.25 -25.53
N ILE A 154 -8.93 -3.93 -24.25
CA ILE A 154 -7.89 -3.43 -23.33
C ILE A 154 -6.75 -4.44 -23.18
N VAL A 155 -7.08 -5.72 -22.96
CA VAL A 155 -6.08 -6.79 -22.86
C VAL A 155 -5.25 -6.91 -24.15
N GLU A 156 -5.87 -6.83 -25.33
CA GLU A 156 -5.14 -6.87 -26.60
C GLU A 156 -4.22 -5.65 -26.78
N GLN A 157 -4.70 -4.45 -26.44
CA GLN A 157 -3.88 -3.22 -26.51
C GLN A 157 -2.65 -3.31 -25.62
N LEU A 158 -2.81 -3.78 -24.37
CA LEU A 158 -1.69 -3.97 -23.44
C LEU A 158 -0.69 -5.03 -23.94
N LYS A 159 -1.17 -6.11 -24.56
CA LYS A 159 -0.31 -7.13 -25.19
C LYS A 159 0.50 -6.56 -26.35
N GLN A 160 -0.15 -5.78 -27.22
CA GLN A 160 0.52 -5.13 -28.34
C GLN A 160 1.56 -4.12 -27.87
N GLN A 161 1.23 -3.31 -26.86
CA GLN A 161 2.16 -2.36 -26.26
C GLN A 161 3.37 -3.06 -25.63
N SER A 162 3.15 -4.13 -24.87
CA SER A 162 4.21 -4.93 -24.27
C SER A 162 5.12 -5.57 -25.32
N ALA A 163 4.55 -6.10 -26.41
CA ALA A 163 5.32 -6.70 -27.51
C ALA A 163 6.07 -5.65 -28.36
N GLY A 164 5.55 -4.44 -28.48
CA GLY A 164 6.16 -3.33 -29.23
C GLY A 164 7.22 -2.56 -28.46
N MET A 165 7.28 -2.72 -27.13
CA MET A 165 8.21 -2.00 -26.26
C MET A 165 9.65 -2.51 -26.42
N SER A 166 10.58 -1.60 -26.63
CA SER A 166 12.00 -1.96 -26.71
C SER A 166 12.57 -2.33 -25.33
N ALA A 167 13.63 -3.15 -25.29
CA ALA A 167 14.30 -3.50 -24.03
C ALA A 167 14.87 -2.26 -23.28
N GLY A 168 15.30 -1.23 -24.00
CA GLY A 168 15.77 0.01 -23.40
C GLY A 168 14.63 0.77 -22.73
N GLU A 169 13.50 0.90 -23.43
CA GLU A 169 12.30 1.56 -22.92
C GLU A 169 11.68 0.80 -21.74
N ALA A 170 11.65 -0.52 -21.79
CA ALA A 170 11.11 -1.36 -20.73
C ALA A 170 11.83 -1.17 -19.38
N ASN A 171 13.11 -0.78 -19.40
CA ASN A 171 13.92 -0.55 -18.20
C ASN A 171 13.86 0.91 -17.69
N LEU A 172 13.20 1.82 -18.40
CA LEU A 172 13.00 3.18 -17.91
C LEU A 172 12.02 3.20 -16.73
N PRO A 173 12.13 4.17 -15.80
CA PRO A 173 11.11 4.39 -14.79
C PRO A 173 9.73 4.64 -15.40
N ALA A 174 8.70 4.08 -14.76
CA ALA A 174 7.32 4.31 -15.09
C ALA A 174 6.83 5.63 -14.49
N THR A 175 6.39 6.53 -15.36
CA THR A 175 5.73 7.78 -15.03
C THR A 175 4.49 7.90 -15.90
N LEU A 176 3.34 8.20 -15.31
CA LEU A 176 2.05 8.29 -16.01
C LEU A 176 1.64 9.74 -16.15
N SER A 177 1.05 10.13 -17.28
CA SER A 177 0.30 11.38 -17.37
C SER A 177 -1.04 11.26 -16.64
N ASP A 178 -1.67 12.39 -16.30
CA ASP A 178 -3.04 12.45 -15.74
C ASP A 178 -3.92 11.35 -16.35
N THR A 179 -4.30 10.41 -15.49
CA THR A 179 -4.86 9.13 -15.88
C THR A 179 -6.29 9.31 -16.35
N ASP A 180 -6.53 9.24 -17.65
CA ASP A 180 -7.82 8.78 -18.14
C ASP A 180 -7.97 7.32 -17.69
N GLU A 181 -8.77 7.09 -16.64
CA GLU A 181 -8.95 5.78 -15.97
C GLU A 181 -9.42 4.64 -16.89
N ASN A 182 -9.78 4.96 -18.14
CA ASN A 182 -10.34 4.04 -19.13
C ASN A 182 -9.49 3.91 -20.41
N GLY A 183 -8.30 4.53 -20.47
CA GLY A 183 -7.41 4.52 -21.63
C GLY A 183 -6.26 3.50 -21.51
N PRO A 184 -5.56 3.19 -22.62
CA PRO A 184 -4.32 2.43 -22.56
C PRO A 184 -3.27 3.17 -21.72
N VAL A 185 -2.38 2.43 -21.05
CA VAL A 185 -1.32 3.00 -20.22
C VAL A 185 -0.42 3.92 -21.06
N GLN A 186 -0.41 5.21 -20.74
CA GLN A 186 0.45 6.20 -21.39
C GLN A 186 1.60 6.58 -20.45
N PHE A 187 2.81 6.27 -20.88
CA PHE A 187 4.01 6.70 -20.17
C PHE A 187 4.41 8.10 -20.60
N SER A 188 4.51 9.01 -19.64
CA SER A 188 5.03 10.36 -19.82
C SER A 188 6.56 10.40 -19.68
N SER A 189 7.16 11.54 -20.03
CA SER A 189 8.53 11.84 -19.59
C SER A 189 8.52 12.14 -18.09
N PRO A 190 9.56 11.74 -17.33
CA PRO A 190 9.69 12.13 -15.93
C PRO A 190 9.82 13.66 -15.74
N ASP A 191 10.20 14.38 -16.79
CA ASP A 191 10.32 15.85 -16.78
C ASP A 191 8.97 16.56 -17.05
N ASP A 192 7.91 15.83 -17.38
CA ASP A 192 6.59 16.42 -17.61
C ASP A 192 5.96 16.83 -16.27
N ALA A 193 5.47 18.07 -16.19
CA ALA A 193 4.97 18.64 -14.93
C ALA A 193 3.73 17.91 -14.35
N THR A 194 3.01 17.15 -15.17
CA THR A 194 1.85 16.34 -14.78
C THR A 194 2.18 14.85 -14.66
N ALA A 195 3.47 14.48 -14.76
CA ALA A 195 3.91 13.11 -14.62
C ALA A 195 3.81 12.63 -13.17
N THR A 196 3.08 11.54 -12.96
CA THR A 196 2.98 10.86 -11.68
C THR A 196 3.86 9.61 -11.71
N PRO A 197 4.90 9.52 -10.84
CA PRO A 197 5.78 8.35 -10.82
C PRO A 197 5.05 7.12 -10.28
N VAL A 198 5.38 5.96 -10.81
CA VAL A 198 4.96 4.67 -10.26
C VAL A 198 6.08 4.10 -9.43
N VAL A 199 5.80 3.82 -8.16
CA VAL A 199 6.78 3.29 -7.22
C VAL A 199 6.27 2.03 -6.53
N THR A 200 7.17 1.24 -5.97
CA THR A 200 6.85 0.08 -5.13
C THR A 200 7.74 0.09 -3.89
N PHE A 201 7.40 -0.70 -2.87
CA PHE A 201 8.28 -0.86 -1.71
C PHE A 201 9.64 -1.39 -2.15
N ASN A 202 10.70 -0.72 -1.71
CA ASN A 202 12.04 -1.06 -2.13
C ASN A 202 12.47 -2.42 -1.52
N PRO A 203 12.66 -3.48 -2.33
CA PRO A 203 13.04 -4.78 -1.79
C PRO A 203 14.43 -4.77 -1.14
N ALA A 204 15.28 -3.78 -1.44
CA ALA A 204 16.59 -3.63 -0.82
C ALA A 204 16.53 -3.26 0.68
N LEU A 205 15.41 -2.74 1.18
CA LEU A 205 15.18 -2.51 2.61
C LEU A 205 15.25 -3.82 3.42
N PHE A 206 14.91 -4.92 2.76
CA PHE A 206 14.78 -6.24 3.33
C PHE A 206 15.87 -7.17 2.79
N ASP A 207 17.10 -6.66 2.64
CA ASP A 207 18.26 -7.42 2.13
C ASP A 207 18.32 -8.81 2.78
N SER A 208 18.32 -9.84 1.94
CA SER A 208 18.34 -11.25 2.34
C SER A 208 19.64 -11.68 3.03
N ARG A 209 20.70 -10.86 2.93
CA ARG A 209 21.99 -11.06 3.61
C ARG A 209 21.99 -10.61 5.06
N ALA A 210 20.99 -9.85 5.45
CA ALA A 210 20.86 -9.29 6.78
C ALA A 210 20.28 -10.34 7.76
N SER A 211 20.70 -10.34 9.03
CA SER A 211 20.18 -11.30 10.01
C SER A 211 18.66 -11.25 10.06
N ARG A 212 18.03 -12.41 9.89
CA ARG A 212 16.57 -12.61 9.80
C ARG A 212 15.82 -12.20 11.07
N SER A 213 16.52 -12.06 12.19
CA SER A 213 15.96 -11.76 13.51
C SER A 213 15.94 -10.28 13.88
N ALA A 214 16.65 -9.41 13.14
CA ALA A 214 16.75 -8.00 13.49
C ALA A 214 15.67 -7.17 12.77
N PRO A 215 14.94 -6.29 13.48
CA PRO A 215 14.06 -5.32 12.83
C PRO A 215 14.88 -4.39 11.93
N ARG A 216 14.29 -3.95 10.82
CA ARG A 216 14.89 -3.05 9.83
C ARG A 216 14.17 -1.71 9.77
N ILE A 217 12.86 -1.75 10.05
CA ILE A 217 11.97 -0.61 10.05
C ILE A 217 11.08 -0.71 11.29
N LEU A 218 10.95 0.40 12.00
CA LEU A 218 9.89 0.63 12.97
C LEU A 218 9.04 1.78 12.46
N ALA A 219 7.73 1.59 12.39
CA ALA A 219 6.79 2.69 12.22
C ALA A 219 6.02 2.87 13.52
N ILE A 220 5.99 4.07 14.06
CA ILE A 220 5.42 4.38 15.38
C ILE A 220 4.33 5.42 15.21
N ARG A 221 3.15 5.15 15.77
CA ARG A 221 2.01 6.07 15.80
C ARG A 221 1.51 6.23 17.22
N PHE A 222 1.07 7.43 17.54
CA PHE A 222 0.35 7.74 18.77
C PHE A 222 -1.10 8.04 18.44
N ASP A 223 -2.02 7.40 19.15
CA ASP A 223 -3.44 7.74 19.12
C ASP A 223 -3.86 8.18 20.51
N THR A 224 -4.52 9.33 20.58
CA THR A 224 -4.82 10.03 21.84
C THR A 224 -6.23 10.55 21.82
N ASP A 225 -6.82 10.65 23.00
CA ASP A 225 -8.05 11.42 23.20
C ASP A 225 -7.66 12.84 23.66
N ASP A 226 -7.26 13.67 22.68
CA ASP A 226 -6.81 15.04 22.92
C ASP A 226 -7.85 15.92 23.63
N ALA A 227 -9.13 15.54 23.57
CA ALA A 227 -10.20 16.28 24.26
C ALA A 227 -10.14 16.10 25.77
N ASN A 228 -9.80 14.89 26.23
CA ASN A 228 -9.72 14.56 27.65
C ASN A 228 -8.29 14.70 28.20
N TRP A 229 -7.28 14.65 27.34
CA TRP A 229 -5.87 14.66 27.72
C TRP A 229 -5.05 15.65 26.86
N PRO A 230 -5.28 16.96 27.00
CA PRO A 230 -4.45 17.94 26.30
C PRO A 230 -2.98 17.74 26.71
N ASP A 231 -2.09 17.84 25.73
CA ASP A 231 -0.62 17.67 25.87
C ASP A 231 -0.10 16.23 26.05
N ILE A 232 -0.96 15.20 26.05
CA ILE A 232 -0.49 13.80 26.19
C ILE A 232 0.43 13.37 25.05
N LEU A 233 0.16 13.80 23.81
CA LEU A 233 1.04 13.56 22.66
C LEU A 233 2.43 14.15 22.88
N GLN A 234 2.50 15.41 23.31
CA GLN A 234 3.76 16.09 23.58
C GLN A 234 4.52 15.41 24.73
N THR A 235 3.81 14.97 25.76
CA THR A 235 4.40 14.27 26.90
C THR A 235 5.00 12.93 26.48
N ILE A 236 4.26 12.14 25.70
CA ILE A 236 4.76 10.86 25.17
C ILE A 236 5.99 11.09 24.29
N ASP A 237 5.92 12.05 23.37
CA ASP A 237 7.03 12.38 22.48
C ASP A 237 8.32 12.76 23.24
N GLN A 238 8.18 13.53 24.33
CA GLN A 238 9.33 13.95 25.17
C GLN A 238 9.89 12.84 26.06
N GLN A 239 9.04 11.90 26.50
CA GLN A 239 9.46 10.82 27.40
C GLN A 239 9.96 9.58 26.66
N LEU A 240 9.58 9.42 25.39
CA LEU A 240 10.06 8.32 24.57
C LEU A 240 11.52 8.52 24.21
N ASP A 241 12.36 7.53 24.50
CA ASP A 241 13.74 7.55 24.05
C ASP A 241 13.82 7.08 22.58
N TRP A 242 13.79 8.06 21.68
CA TRP A 242 13.87 7.84 20.24
C TRP A 242 15.20 7.21 19.79
N GLN A 243 16.29 7.45 20.52
CA GLN A 243 17.60 6.89 20.20
C GLN A 243 17.65 5.41 20.61
N ASP A 244 17.07 5.06 21.75
CA ASP A 244 16.92 3.66 22.15
C ASP A 244 16.05 2.88 21.16
N LEU A 245 14.96 3.46 20.68
CA LEU A 245 14.14 2.85 19.63
C LEU A 245 14.92 2.63 18.33
N GLN A 246 15.74 3.59 17.91
CA GLN A 246 16.64 3.42 16.77
C GLN A 246 17.68 2.32 17.03
N SER A 247 18.18 2.19 18.27
CA SER A 247 19.14 1.14 18.65
C SER A 247 18.58 -0.27 18.49
N LEU A 248 17.25 -0.45 18.60
CA LEU A 248 16.60 -1.75 18.37
C LEU A 248 16.82 -2.27 16.94
N LEU A 249 17.13 -1.37 15.99
CA LEU A 249 17.40 -1.70 14.60
C LEU A 249 18.85 -2.15 14.35
N GLN A 250 19.78 -2.01 15.32
CA GLN A 250 21.24 -2.24 15.10
C GLN A 250 21.64 -3.72 15.00
#